data_AF-A0A1W9UDP7-F1
#
_entry.id   AF-A0A1W9UDP7-F1
#
_cell.length_a   1.000
_cell.length_b   1.000
_cell.length_c   1.000
_cell.angle_alpha   90.00
_cell.angle_beta   90.00
_cell.angle_gamma   90.00
#
_symmetry.space_group_name_H-M   'P 1'
#
loop_
_entity.id
_entity.type
_entity.pdbx_description
1 polymer ?
#
loop_
_entity_poly.entity_id
_entity_poly.type
_entity_poly.pdbx_seq_one_letter_code
_entity_poly.pdbx_strand_id
1 'polypeptide(L)'
;MKDSQLYQSTIDVWGEQAQYDQTAEECAELIAVLMHYRRGKVDEQQVIDELADVILMTGQLKWMFGAERVEDAVRRKRCKLDELMQHADAGSGKGSD
;
A
#
# COMPACT_ATOMS: atom_id res chain seq x y z
N MET A 1 -15.38 -12.71 1.74
CA MET A 1 -16.22 -13.12 2.91
C MET A 1 -15.39 -13.39 4.16
N LYS A 2 -14.23 -14.06 4.10
CA LYS A 2 -13.38 -14.31 5.28
C LYS A 2 -12.76 -13.03 5.87
N ASP A 3 -12.22 -12.16 5.01
CA ASP A 3 -11.48 -10.99 5.47
C ASP A 3 -12.38 -9.93 6.13
N SER A 4 -13.62 -9.79 5.65
CA SER A 4 -14.57 -8.81 6.21
C SER A 4 -14.97 -9.13 7.66
N GLN A 5 -15.10 -10.41 8.02
CA GLN A 5 -15.40 -10.81 9.39
C GLN A 5 -14.19 -10.60 10.30
N LEU A 6 -12.99 -10.87 9.80
CA LEU A 6 -11.74 -10.62 10.51
C LEU A 6 -11.57 -9.12 10.80
N TYR A 7 -11.76 -8.26 9.80
CA TYR A 7 -11.61 -6.81 9.94
C TYR A 7 -12.71 -6.21 10.80
N GLN A 8 -13.93 -6.73 10.75
CA GLN A 8 -14.95 -6.30 11.69
C GLN A 8 -14.56 -6.67 13.14
N SER A 9 -14.03 -7.88 13.34
CA SER A 9 -13.59 -8.33 14.67
C SER A 9 -12.44 -7.48 15.22
N THR A 10 -11.52 -7.01 14.36
CA THR A 10 -10.41 -6.15 14.82
C THR A 10 -10.92 -4.79 15.30
N ILE A 11 -11.92 -4.21 14.62
CA ILE A 11 -12.59 -2.98 15.08
C ILE A 11 -13.35 -3.21 16.38
N ASP A 12 -14.09 -4.31 16.48
CA ASP A 12 -14.87 -4.61 17.68
C ASP A 12 -14.00 -4.78 18.94
N VAL A 13 -12.75 -5.28 18.77
CA VAL A 13 -11.81 -5.49 19.89
C VAL A 13 -11.00 -4.24 20.22
N TRP A 14 -10.47 -3.53 19.23
CA TRP A 14 -9.48 -2.46 19.44
C TRP A 14 -9.95 -1.06 19.02
N GLY A 15 -11.04 -0.95 18.27
CA GLY A 15 -11.59 0.32 17.79
C GLY A 15 -10.88 0.90 16.56
N GLU A 16 -11.50 1.91 15.96
CA GLU A 16 -11.02 2.53 14.71
C GLU A 16 -9.67 3.24 14.88
N GLN A 17 -9.49 3.97 15.98
CA GLN A 17 -8.26 4.74 16.21
C GLN A 17 -7.03 3.83 16.28
N ALA A 18 -7.17 2.67 16.94
CA ALA A 18 -6.10 1.68 17.00
C ALA A 18 -5.71 1.16 15.60
N GLN A 19 -6.65 1.05 14.66
CA GLN A 19 -6.31 0.64 13.30
C GLN A 19 -5.54 1.73 12.54
N TYR A 20 -5.86 3.00 12.76
CA TYR A 20 -5.10 4.11 12.18
C TYR A 20 -3.67 4.14 12.73
N ASP A 21 -3.53 4.02 14.03
CA ASP A 21 -2.23 4.04 14.71
C ASP A 21 -1.38 2.84 14.27
N GLN A 22 -1.94 1.62 14.28
CA GLN A 22 -1.26 0.41 13.81
C GLN A 22 -0.87 0.52 12.33
N THR A 23 -1.76 1.01 11.46
CA THR A 23 -1.41 1.17 10.04
C THR A 23 -0.25 2.16 9.85
N ALA A 24 -0.18 3.21 10.67
CA ALA A 24 0.93 4.15 10.64
C ALA A 24 2.25 3.52 11.14
N GLU A 25 2.18 2.64 12.15
CA GLU A 25 3.30 1.85 12.65
C GLU A 25 3.85 0.90 11.58
N GLU A 26 3.01 0.06 10.95
CA GLU A 26 3.45 -0.85 9.88
C GLU A 26 4.06 -0.08 8.70
N CYS A 27 3.52 1.09 8.36
CA CYS A 27 4.11 1.95 7.33
C CYS A 27 5.52 2.42 7.73
N ALA A 28 5.75 2.73 9.00
CA ALA A 28 7.05 3.16 9.50
C ALA A 28 8.06 1.99 9.53
N GLU A 29 7.60 0.78 9.87
CA GLU A 29 8.42 -0.43 9.85
C GLU A 29 8.83 -0.81 8.42
N LEU A 30 7.89 -0.76 7.46
CA LEU A 30 8.21 -0.92 6.04
C LEU A 30 9.23 0.13 5.55
N ILE A 31 9.11 1.40 5.97
CA ILE A 31 10.10 2.43 5.65
C ILE A 31 11.48 2.05 6.21
N ALA A 32 11.54 1.61 7.47
CA ALA A 32 12.79 1.24 8.12
C ALA A 32 13.47 0.05 7.43
N VAL A 33 12.70 -1.01 7.13
CA VAL A 33 13.23 -2.21 6.48
C VAL A 33 13.73 -1.91 5.07
N LEU A 34 13.04 -1.08 4.28
CA LEU A 34 13.50 -0.67 2.96
C LEU A 34 14.83 0.11 3.03
N MET A 35 15.00 0.94 4.06
CA MET A 35 16.26 1.67 4.27
C MET A 35 17.41 0.75 4.68
N HIS A 36 17.12 -0.31 5.44
CA HIS A 36 18.08 -1.34 5.79
C HIS A 36 18.41 -2.25 4.60
N TYR A 37 17.42 -2.64 3.79
CA TYR A 37 17.57 -3.49 2.62
C TYR A 37 18.47 -2.83 1.58
N ARG A 38 18.25 -1.53 1.31
CA ARG A 38 19.12 -0.72 0.44
C ARG A 38 20.59 -0.69 0.89
N ARG A 39 20.85 -0.88 2.18
CA ARG A 39 22.20 -0.91 2.78
C ARG A 39 22.76 -2.34 2.93
N GLY A 40 22.05 -3.36 2.43
CA GLY A 40 22.42 -4.77 2.56
C GLY A 40 22.41 -5.28 4.01
N LYS A 41 21.60 -4.68 4.89
CA LYS A 41 21.54 -5.02 6.32
C LYS A 41 20.47 -6.04 6.69
N VAL A 42 19.52 -6.27 5.80
CA VAL A 42 18.40 -7.21 5.92
C VAL A 42 18.21 -7.89 4.56
N ASP A 43 17.54 -9.04 4.54
CA ASP A 43 17.24 -9.75 3.30
C ASP A 43 15.88 -9.33 2.70
N GLU A 44 15.55 -9.92 1.56
CA GLU A 44 14.29 -9.67 0.86
C GLU A 44 13.07 -10.18 1.63
N GLN A 45 13.23 -11.27 2.41
CA GLN A 45 12.13 -11.84 3.17
C GLN A 45 11.62 -10.86 4.23
N GLN A 46 12.53 -10.15 4.91
CA GLN A 46 12.15 -9.10 5.84
C GLN A 46 11.37 -7.97 5.16
N VAL A 47 11.66 -7.62 3.91
CA VAL A 47 10.86 -6.61 3.18
C VAL A 47 9.47 -7.15 2.83
N ILE A 48 9.39 -8.44 2.46
CA ILE A 48 8.12 -9.11 2.12
C ILE A 48 7.20 -9.17 3.35
N ASP A 49 7.74 -9.46 4.52
CA ASP A 49 6.97 -9.56 5.77
C ASP A 49 6.33 -8.21 6.11
N GLU A 50 7.12 -7.14 6.19
CA GLU A 50 6.62 -5.78 6.47
C GLU A 50 5.64 -5.28 5.39
N LEU A 51 5.84 -5.70 4.14
CA LEU A 51 4.89 -5.39 3.07
C LEU A 51 3.56 -6.12 3.27
N ALA A 52 3.59 -7.37 3.74
CA ALA A 52 2.39 -8.14 4.05
C ALA A 52 1.61 -7.51 5.21
N ASP A 53 2.29 -7.00 6.24
CA ASP A 53 1.67 -6.34 7.38
C ASP A 53 1.00 -5.02 6.95
N VAL A 54 1.67 -4.21 6.14
CA VAL A 54 1.05 -3.02 5.52
C VAL A 54 -0.16 -3.38 4.65
N ILE A 55 -0.11 -4.47 3.87
CA ILE A 55 -1.24 -4.94 3.06
C ILE A 55 -2.42 -5.33 3.96
N LEU A 56 -2.17 -6.03 5.06
CA LEU A 56 -3.20 -6.43 6.01
C LEU A 56 -3.87 -5.21 6.63
N MET A 57 -3.08 -4.27 7.14
CA MET A 57 -3.57 -3.08 7.82
C MET A 57 -4.29 -2.12 6.87
N THR A 58 -3.76 -1.89 5.68
CA THR A 58 -4.47 -1.11 4.65
C THR A 58 -5.72 -1.83 4.13
N GLY A 59 -5.78 -3.16 4.21
CA GLY A 59 -6.99 -3.95 3.98
C GLY A 59 -8.11 -3.63 4.98
N GLN A 60 -7.77 -3.48 6.26
CA GLN A 60 -8.70 -3.04 7.31
C GLN A 60 -9.19 -1.61 7.05
N LEU A 61 -8.28 -0.67 6.75
CA LEU A 61 -8.66 0.71 6.43
C LEU A 61 -9.54 0.77 5.18
N LYS A 62 -9.22 0.00 4.14
CA LYS A 62 -10.03 -0.10 2.93
C LYS A 62 -11.47 -0.53 3.25
N TRP A 63 -11.63 -1.48 4.16
CA TRP A 63 -12.96 -1.90 4.62
C TRP A 63 -13.66 -0.78 5.41
N MET A 64 -12.97 -0.13 6.36
CA MET A 64 -13.52 0.97 7.18
C MET A 64 -13.98 2.17 6.34
N PHE A 65 -13.17 2.60 5.36
CA PHE A 65 -13.50 3.73 4.49
C PHE A 65 -14.48 3.39 3.36
N GLY A 66 -14.83 2.10 3.21
CA GLY A 66 -15.67 1.58 2.13
C GLY A 66 -14.84 1.11 0.95
N ALA A 67 -14.82 -0.21 0.72
CA ALA A 67 -13.98 -0.85 -0.28
C ALA A 67 -14.15 -0.28 -1.69
N GLU A 68 -15.40 -0.07 -2.13
CA GLU A 68 -15.69 0.51 -3.44
C GLU A 68 -15.12 1.93 -3.60
N ARG A 69 -15.25 2.77 -2.58
CA ARG A 69 -14.73 4.17 -2.61
C ARG A 69 -13.22 4.19 -2.77
N VAL A 70 -12.53 3.30 -2.07
CA VAL A 70 -11.06 3.17 -2.14
C VAL A 70 -10.64 2.57 -3.49
N GLU A 71 -11.33 1.54 -3.98
CA GLU A 71 -11.08 0.95 -5.29
C GLU A 71 -11.26 1.95 -6.43
N ASP A 72 -12.30 2.77 -6.38
CA ASP A 72 -12.52 3.86 -7.33
C ASP A 72 -11.36 4.86 -7.33
N ALA A 73 -10.87 5.23 -6.14
CA ALA A 73 -9.71 6.11 -6.02
C ALA A 73 -8.43 5.46 -6.59
N VAL A 74 -8.22 4.17 -6.35
CA VAL A 74 -7.11 3.40 -6.92
C VAL A 74 -7.22 3.35 -8.44
N ARG A 75 -8.40 3.05 -9.00
CA ARG A 75 -8.63 3.02 -10.45
C ARG A 75 -8.30 4.35 -11.11
N ARG A 76 -8.79 5.47 -10.56
CA ARG A 76 -8.44 6.81 -11.07
C ARG A 76 -6.93 7.09 -11.04
N LYS A 77 -6.25 6.69 -9.96
CA LYS A 77 -4.78 6.84 -9.85
C LYS A 77 -4.04 5.98 -10.87
N ARG A 78 -4.50 4.75 -11.14
CA ARG A 78 -3.93 3.86 -12.16
C ARG A 78 -4.09 4.44 -13.56
N CYS A 79 -5.29 4.88 -13.95
CA CYS A 79 -5.50 5.54 -15.25
C CYS A 79 -4.56 6.72 -15.45
N LYS A 80 -4.41 7.59 -14.43
CA LYS A 80 -3.46 8.71 -14.49
C LYS A 80 -2.01 8.25 -14.63
N LEU A 81 -1.62 7.17 -13.97
CA LEU A 81 -0.27 6.62 -14.09
C LEU A 81 -0.04 6.05 -15.49
N ASP A 82 -1.02 5.32 -16.06
CA ASP A 82 -0.95 4.76 -17.41
C ASP A 82 -0.80 5.87 -18.46
N GLU A 83 -1.55 6.97 -18.33
CA GLU A 83 -1.39 8.17 -19.17
C GLU A 83 0.01 8.76 -19.07
N LEU A 84 0.56 8.89 -17.85
CA LEU A 84 1.92 9.41 -17.64
C LEU A 84 2.98 8.53 -18.32
N MET A 85 2.81 7.20 -18.31
CA MET A 85 3.73 6.28 -18.97
C MET A 85 3.66 6.36 -20.49
N GLN A 86 2.47 6.48 -21.07
CA GLN A 86 2.31 6.69 -22.51
C GLN A 86 2.98 7.98 -22.99
N HIS A 87 2.90 9.06 -22.19
CA HIS A 87 3.58 10.32 -22.51
C HIS A 87 5.10 10.26 -22.33
N ALA A 88 5.61 9.51 -21.35
CA ALA A 88 7.04 9.30 -21.17
C ALA A 88 7.66 8.54 -22.36
N ASP A 89 6.96 7.54 -22.88
CA ASP A 89 7.39 6.79 -24.07
C ASP A 89 7.37 7.66 -25.33
N ALA A 90 6.35 8.52 -25.50
CA ALA A 90 6.24 9.42 -26.65
C ALA A 90 7.30 10.54 -26.68
N GLY A 91 7.86 10.92 -25.52
CA GLY A 91 8.95 11.90 -25.39
C GLY A 91 10.34 11.35 -25.70
N SER A 92 10.49 10.03 -25.79
CA SER A 92 11.79 9.34 -25.97
C SER A 92 12.21 9.17 -27.44
N GLY A 93 11.38 9.60 -28.39
CA GLY A 93 11.55 9.37 -29.84
C GLY A 93 12.01 10.56 -30.69
N LYS A 94 12.37 11.71 -30.11
CA LYS A 94 12.89 12.87 -30.86
C LYS A 94 14.25 13.30 -30.30
N GLY A 95 15.32 12.74 -30.86
CA GLY A 95 16.68 13.11 -30.50
C GLY A 95 17.76 12.30 -31.21
N SER A 96 17.64 12.11 -32.53
CA SER A 96 18.74 11.70 -33.41
C SER A 96 18.46 12.22 -34.81
N ASP A 97 18.87 13.46 -35.08
CA ASP A 97 19.25 13.96 -36.40
C ASP A 97 20.35 15.02 -36.20
#